data_AF-A0A967MVF5-F1
#
_entry.id   AF-A0A967MVF5-F1
#
_cell.length_a   1.000
_cell.length_b   1.000
_cell.length_c   1.000
_cell.angle_alpha   90.00
_cell.angle_beta   90.00
_cell.angle_gamma   90.00
#
_symmetry.space_group_name_H-M   'P 1'
#
loop_
_entity.id
_entity.type
_entity.pdbx_description
1 polymer ?
#
loop_
_entity_poly.entity_id
_entity_poly.type
_entity_poly.pdbx_seq_one_letter_code
_entity_poly.pdbx_strand_id
1 'polypeptide(L)'
;MLALGRSPMRAAFWGVVLALAIAAASRTTRPSWAQLRDTILSAARSAVPVAAACATAGIVVGVATLTGIGLRMSGLIVTLSGGNLLPGLALTALAAVVLGMGLPTTAAYVVLAALGAPALVELGAPLLGAHLFIFYFGCISNITPPVSLAAYAAAGIAEAPAARTAYTAVILAATGFVIPFAFVLNPALLMQAAPAAVIGSFFFALLGVVALAAATTGRHRRTLPPLERALLLGAAVALLTADIPVQVAAAIVFLISILWSRPRA
;
A
#
# COMPACT_ATOMS: atom_id res chain seq x y z
N MET A 1 -17.19 -2.81 -13.30
CA MET A 1 -17.66 -3.65 -12.17
C MET A 1 -17.45 -2.97 -10.82
N LEU A 2 -16.21 -2.61 -10.45
CA LEU A 2 -15.94 -1.90 -9.20
C LEU A 2 -16.66 -0.54 -9.11
N ALA A 3 -16.65 0.24 -10.19
CA ALA A 3 -17.40 1.51 -10.28
C ALA A 3 -18.94 1.35 -10.19
N LEU A 4 -19.45 0.12 -10.35
CA LEU A 4 -20.88 -0.20 -10.22
C LEU A 4 -21.23 -0.76 -8.83
N GLY A 5 -20.32 -0.62 -7.84
CA GLY A 5 -20.51 -1.11 -6.47
C GLY A 5 -20.54 -2.64 -6.34
N ARG A 6 -20.06 -3.37 -7.36
CA ARG A 6 -19.98 -4.84 -7.29
C ARG A 6 -18.72 -5.27 -6.52
N SER A 7 -18.80 -6.41 -5.84
CA SER A 7 -17.70 -6.91 -5.01
C SER A 7 -16.40 -7.11 -5.83
N PRO A 8 -15.22 -6.92 -5.22
CA PRO A 8 -13.93 -7.14 -5.89
C PRO A 8 -13.79 -8.53 -6.49
N MET A 9 -14.31 -9.55 -5.81
CA MET A 9 -14.31 -10.94 -6.29
C MET A 9 -15.12 -11.10 -7.59
N ARG A 10 -16.28 -10.44 -7.71
CA ARG A 10 -17.06 -10.42 -8.96
C ARG A 10 -16.32 -9.68 -10.07
N ALA A 11 -15.67 -8.56 -9.74
CA ALA A 11 -14.88 -7.81 -10.71
C ALA A 11 -13.71 -8.64 -11.26
N ALA A 12 -12.99 -9.36 -10.39
CA ALA A 12 -11.90 -10.26 -10.77
C ALA A 12 -12.39 -11.40 -11.67
N PHE A 13 -13.51 -12.05 -11.32
CA PHE A 13 -14.10 -13.11 -12.14
C PHE A 13 -14.40 -12.63 -13.56
N TRP A 14 -15.12 -11.50 -13.70
CA TRP A 14 -15.42 -10.93 -15.01
C TRP A 14 -14.18 -10.45 -15.76
N GLY A 15 -13.13 -10.02 -15.04
CA GLY A 15 -11.83 -9.70 -15.63
C GLY A 15 -11.16 -10.92 -16.28
N VAL A 16 -11.18 -12.07 -15.62
CA VAL A 16 -10.66 -13.33 -16.17
C VAL A 16 -11.48 -13.77 -17.39
N VAL A 17 -12.82 -13.72 -17.29
CA VAL A 17 -13.71 -14.05 -18.42
C VAL A 17 -13.44 -13.15 -19.62
N LEU A 18 -13.31 -11.84 -19.40
CA LEU A 18 -13.02 -10.88 -20.45
C LEU A 18 -11.64 -11.10 -21.07
N ALA A 19 -10.60 -11.35 -20.26
CA ALA A 19 -9.26 -11.65 -20.75
C ALA A 19 -9.25 -12.90 -21.65
N LEU A 20 -9.96 -13.96 -21.25
CA LEU A 20 -10.13 -15.17 -22.05
C LEU A 20 -10.92 -14.89 -23.35
N ALA A 21 -11.98 -14.08 -23.29
CA ALA A 21 -12.75 -13.70 -24.47
C ALA A 21 -11.90 -12.91 -25.48
N ILE A 22 -11.10 -11.95 -25.00
CA ILE A 22 -10.17 -11.16 -25.82
C ILE A 22 -9.11 -12.07 -26.44
N ALA A 23 -8.50 -12.95 -25.64
CA ALA A 23 -7.51 -13.91 -26.12
C ALA A 23 -8.12 -14.82 -27.20
N ALA A 24 -9.34 -15.33 -27.00
CA ALA A 24 -10.02 -16.21 -27.95
C ALA A 24 -10.42 -15.50 -29.26
N ALA A 25 -10.74 -14.19 -29.20
CA ALA A 25 -11.11 -13.38 -30.36
C ALA A 25 -9.90 -12.96 -31.22
N SER A 26 -8.71 -12.87 -30.62
CA SER A 26 -7.47 -12.50 -31.30
C SER A 26 -6.86 -13.68 -32.05
N ARG A 27 -6.62 -13.53 -33.35
CA ARG A 27 -5.99 -14.59 -34.18
C ARG A 27 -4.55 -14.91 -33.76
N THR A 28 -3.86 -14.00 -33.08
CA THR A 28 -2.47 -14.16 -32.66
C THR A 28 -2.31 -14.70 -31.24
N THR A 29 -3.33 -14.54 -30.38
CA THR A 29 -3.28 -14.95 -28.96
C THR A 29 -4.33 -16.01 -28.60
N ARG A 30 -5.03 -16.57 -29.59
CA ARG A 30 -6.04 -17.61 -29.37
C ARG A 30 -5.42 -18.83 -28.70
N PRO A 31 -5.85 -19.17 -27.47
CA PRO A 31 -5.29 -20.31 -26.78
C PRO A 31 -5.77 -21.61 -27.45
N SER A 32 -4.85 -22.54 -27.64
CA SER A 32 -5.19 -23.93 -27.93
C SER A 32 -5.82 -24.59 -26.69
N TRP A 33 -6.54 -25.71 -26.89
CA TRP A 33 -7.08 -26.49 -25.78
C TRP A 33 -6.01 -26.96 -24.79
N ALA A 34 -4.83 -27.33 -25.28
CA ALA A 34 -3.69 -27.71 -24.45
C ALA A 34 -3.23 -26.53 -23.56
N GLN A 35 -3.04 -25.34 -24.14
CA GLN A 35 -2.67 -24.13 -23.40
C GLN A 35 -3.72 -23.73 -22.37
N LEU A 36 -5.00 -23.85 -22.71
CA LEU A 36 -6.09 -23.54 -21.76
C LEU A 36 -6.05 -24.49 -20.56
N ARG A 37 -5.91 -25.80 -20.81
CA ARG A 37 -5.76 -26.82 -19.75
C ARG A 37 -4.54 -26.52 -18.89
N ASP A 38 -3.40 -26.25 -19.50
CA ASP A 38 -2.15 -26.02 -18.78
C ASP A 38 -2.21 -24.72 -17.96
N THR A 39 -2.91 -23.69 -18.46
CA THR A 39 -3.17 -22.44 -17.72
C THR A 39 -4.06 -22.69 -16.50
N ILE A 40 -5.15 -23.45 -16.65
CA ILE A 40 -6.04 -23.81 -15.53
C ILE A 40 -5.27 -24.62 -14.48
N LEU A 41 -4.48 -25.61 -14.91
CA LEU A 41 -3.66 -26.42 -14.00
C LEU A 41 -2.61 -25.56 -13.28
N SER A 42 -1.97 -24.63 -13.98
CA SER A 42 -1.00 -23.71 -13.39
C SER A 42 -1.67 -22.77 -12.38
N ALA A 43 -2.83 -22.21 -12.72
CA ALA A 43 -3.60 -21.37 -11.81
C ALA A 43 -4.03 -22.14 -10.54
N ALA A 44 -4.49 -23.38 -10.68
CA ALA A 44 -4.85 -24.24 -9.56
C ALA A 44 -3.63 -24.52 -8.66
N ARG A 45 -2.48 -24.87 -9.26
CA ARG A 45 -1.22 -25.10 -8.51
C ARG A 45 -0.73 -23.85 -7.78
N SER A 46 -0.82 -22.67 -8.40
CA SER A 46 -0.45 -21.40 -7.75
C SER A 46 -1.41 -20.99 -6.63
N ALA A 47 -2.66 -21.47 -6.64
CA ALA A 47 -3.63 -21.20 -5.59
C ALA A 47 -3.41 -22.05 -4.32
N VAL A 48 -2.83 -23.26 -4.43
CA VAL A 48 -2.64 -24.18 -3.30
C VAL A 48 -1.79 -23.56 -2.16
N PRO A 49 -0.62 -22.95 -2.41
CA PRO A 49 0.15 -22.32 -1.33
C PRO A 49 -0.59 -21.17 -0.66
N VAL A 50 -1.36 -20.39 -1.42
CA VAL A 50 -2.16 -19.28 -0.89
C VAL A 50 -3.28 -19.82 0.00
N ALA A 51 -3.98 -20.87 -0.44
CA ALA A 51 -5.04 -21.51 0.33
C ALA A 51 -4.50 -22.11 1.65
N ALA A 52 -3.36 -22.82 1.59
CA ALA A 52 -2.72 -23.37 2.77
C ALA A 52 -2.30 -22.27 3.76
N ALA A 53 -1.69 -21.19 3.29
CA ALA A 53 -1.30 -20.05 4.13
C ALA A 53 -2.51 -19.31 4.73
N CYS A 54 -3.61 -19.18 3.99
CA CYS A 54 -4.85 -18.60 4.51
C CYS A 54 -5.52 -19.51 5.55
N ALA A 55 -5.49 -20.83 5.36
CA ALA A 55 -6.01 -21.78 6.33
C ALA A 55 -5.25 -21.72 7.66
N THR A 56 -3.92 -21.67 7.62
CA THR A 56 -3.10 -21.53 8.84
C THR A 56 -3.28 -20.16 9.49
N ALA A 57 -3.32 -19.07 8.71
CA ALA A 57 -3.65 -17.74 9.22
C ALA A 57 -5.03 -17.71 9.91
N GLY A 58 -6.02 -18.42 9.35
CA GLY A 58 -7.34 -18.56 9.95
C GLY A 58 -7.32 -19.23 11.32
N ILE A 59 -6.48 -20.26 11.51
CA ILE A 59 -6.27 -20.90 12.82
C ILE A 59 -5.67 -19.90 13.81
N VAL A 60 -4.64 -19.15 13.39
CA VAL A 60 -4.00 -18.12 14.22
C VAL A 60 -5.01 -17.05 14.64
N VAL A 61 -5.81 -16.54 13.70
CA VAL A 61 -6.87 -15.58 13.99
C VAL A 61 -7.91 -16.19 14.94
N GLY A 62 -8.35 -17.42 14.70
CA GLY A 62 -9.31 -18.11 15.58
C GLY A 62 -8.80 -18.23 17.01
N VAL A 63 -7.56 -18.67 17.21
CA VAL A 63 -6.92 -18.73 18.54
C VAL A 63 -6.78 -17.32 19.13
N ALA A 64 -6.40 -16.32 18.33
CA ALA A 64 -6.23 -14.96 18.80
C ALA A 64 -7.56 -14.32 19.25
N THR A 65 -8.66 -14.64 18.57
CA THR A 65 -10.01 -14.24 18.95
C THR A 65 -10.46 -14.96 20.22
N LEU A 66 -10.29 -16.28 20.31
CA LEU A 66 -10.71 -17.08 21.48
C LEU A 66 -9.95 -16.72 22.76
N THR A 67 -8.66 -16.43 22.64
CA THR A 67 -7.81 -16.00 23.78
C THR A 67 -7.98 -14.52 24.14
N GLY A 68 -8.65 -13.75 23.28
CA GLY A 68 -8.81 -12.30 23.44
C GLY A 68 -7.52 -11.49 23.23
N ILE A 69 -6.43 -12.11 22.74
CA ILE A 69 -5.16 -11.41 22.51
C ILE A 69 -5.32 -10.32 21.45
N GLY A 70 -6.21 -10.51 20.46
CA GLY A 70 -6.48 -9.49 19.44
C GLY A 70 -7.06 -8.20 20.02
N LEU A 71 -8.03 -8.32 20.93
CA LEU A 71 -8.60 -7.19 21.66
C LEU A 71 -7.57 -6.51 22.56
N ARG A 72 -6.71 -7.30 23.24
CA ARG A 72 -5.63 -6.75 24.07
C ARG A 72 -4.58 -6.01 23.24
N MET A 73 -4.20 -6.54 22.08
CA MET A 73 -3.27 -5.89 21.17
C MET A 73 -3.87 -4.60 20.60
N SER A 74 -5.15 -4.62 20.21
CA SER A 74 -5.85 -3.40 19.79
C SER A 74 -5.89 -2.35 20.91
N GLY A 75 -6.24 -2.76 22.13
CA GLY A 75 -6.24 -1.89 23.31
C GLY A 75 -4.86 -1.34 23.67
N LEU A 76 -3.79 -2.13 23.50
CA LEU A 76 -2.41 -1.66 23.66
C LEU A 76 -2.07 -0.56 22.65
N ILE A 77 -2.46 -0.71 21.37
CA ILE A 77 -2.26 0.32 20.36
C ILE A 77 -3.00 1.61 20.76
N VAL A 78 -4.28 1.51 21.14
CA VAL A 78 -5.07 2.67 21.58
C VAL A 78 -4.44 3.33 22.80
N THR A 79 -4.04 2.56 23.80
CA THR A 79 -3.44 3.08 25.05
C THR A 79 -2.10 3.75 24.80
N LEU A 80 -1.19 3.10 24.05
CA LEU A 80 0.11 3.66 23.71
C LEU A 80 0.00 4.87 22.77
N SER A 81 -1.06 4.94 21.95
CA SER A 81 -1.35 6.10 21.12
C SER A 81 -1.94 7.29 21.89
N GLY A 82 -2.33 7.09 23.16
CA GLY A 82 -3.03 8.08 23.96
C GLY A 82 -4.40 8.47 23.37
N GLY A 83 -5.05 7.56 22.64
CA GLY A 83 -6.32 7.81 21.94
C GLY A 83 -6.18 8.62 20.64
N ASN A 84 -4.96 8.87 20.16
CA ASN A 84 -4.74 9.65 18.94
C ASN A 84 -4.52 8.75 17.71
N LEU A 85 -5.21 9.08 16.61
CA LEU A 85 -5.15 8.30 15.37
C LEU A 85 -3.74 8.23 14.75
N LEU A 86 -3.01 9.35 14.68
CA LEU A 86 -1.69 9.38 14.03
C LEU A 86 -0.65 8.48 14.72
N PRO A 87 -0.44 8.56 16.06
CA PRO A 87 0.38 7.58 16.76
C PRO A 87 -0.14 6.14 16.61
N GLY A 88 -1.45 5.93 16.62
CA GLY A 88 -2.05 4.61 16.41
C GLY A 88 -1.71 4.00 15.04
N LEU A 89 -1.73 4.82 13.98
CA LEU A 89 -1.30 4.41 12.64
C LEU A 89 0.19 4.05 12.61
N ALA A 90 1.05 4.84 13.26
CA ALA A 90 2.49 4.56 13.33
C ALA A 90 2.79 3.26 14.09
N LEU A 91 2.13 3.03 15.23
CA LEU A 91 2.24 1.78 16.00
C LEU A 91 1.74 0.58 15.21
N THR A 92 0.62 0.73 14.50
CA THR A 92 0.05 -0.33 13.66
C THR A 92 0.95 -0.63 12.47
N ALA A 93 1.56 0.38 11.84
CA ALA A 93 2.54 0.22 10.79
C ALA A 93 3.77 -0.55 11.26
N LEU A 94 4.31 -0.20 12.43
CA LEU A 94 5.44 -0.92 13.04
C LEU A 94 5.07 -2.38 13.32
N ALA A 95 3.89 -2.61 13.93
CA ALA A 95 3.38 -3.96 14.15
C ALA A 95 3.23 -4.74 12.85
N ALA A 96 2.74 -4.10 11.77
CA ALA A 96 2.59 -4.72 10.46
C ALA A 96 3.92 -5.09 9.80
N VAL A 97 4.95 -4.27 9.95
CA VAL A 97 6.31 -4.57 9.46
C VAL A 97 6.92 -5.75 10.21
N VAL A 98 6.75 -5.80 11.54
CA VAL A 98 7.29 -6.88 12.38
C VAL A 98 6.51 -8.19 12.22
N LEU A 99 5.19 -8.15 12.23
CA LEU A 99 4.35 -9.34 12.11
C LEU A 99 4.23 -9.85 10.67
N GLY A 100 4.59 -9.05 9.66
CA GLY A 100 4.66 -9.44 8.26
C GLY A 100 5.77 -10.45 7.92
N MET A 101 6.43 -11.04 8.93
CA MET A 101 7.55 -11.97 8.80
C MET A 101 7.22 -13.23 8.00
N GLY A 102 7.50 -13.20 6.70
CA GLY A 102 7.62 -14.38 5.84
C GLY A 102 6.33 -15.08 5.43
N LEU A 103 5.17 -14.50 5.75
CA LEU A 103 3.88 -14.96 5.23
C LEU A 103 3.62 -14.39 3.83
N PRO A 104 2.88 -15.10 2.96
CA PRO A 104 2.27 -14.50 1.78
C PRO A 104 1.40 -13.32 2.18
N THR A 105 1.37 -12.25 1.37
CA THR A 105 0.65 -11.00 1.65
C THR A 105 -0.80 -11.20 2.08
N THR A 106 -1.48 -12.18 1.48
CA THR A 106 -2.87 -12.52 1.83
C THR A 106 -3.00 -13.03 3.27
N ALA A 107 -2.11 -13.94 3.69
CA ALA A 107 -2.10 -14.50 5.03
C ALA A 107 -1.64 -13.47 6.07
N ALA A 108 -0.63 -12.66 5.73
CA ALA A 108 -0.19 -11.54 6.55
C ALA A 108 -1.34 -10.55 6.80
N TYR A 109 -2.07 -10.17 5.75
CA TYR A 109 -3.22 -9.29 5.87
C TYR A 109 -4.31 -9.84 6.80
N VAL A 110 -4.66 -11.14 6.69
CA VAL A 110 -5.69 -11.76 7.55
C VAL A 110 -5.33 -11.65 9.03
N VAL A 111 -4.08 -11.96 9.39
CA VAL A 111 -3.59 -11.86 10.77
C VAL A 111 -3.56 -10.41 11.24
N LEU A 112 -2.97 -9.52 10.44
CA LEU A 112 -2.83 -8.11 10.80
C LEU A 112 -4.18 -7.39 10.91
N ALA A 113 -5.12 -7.68 10.02
CA ALA A 113 -6.46 -7.08 10.05
C ALA A 113 -7.21 -7.49 11.32
N ALA A 114 -7.08 -8.74 11.77
CA ALA A 114 -7.70 -9.21 13.00
C ALA A 114 -7.14 -8.50 14.25
N LEU A 115 -5.88 -8.06 14.23
CA LEU A 115 -5.19 -7.47 15.37
C LEU A 115 -5.20 -5.93 15.38
N GLY A 116 -5.13 -5.30 14.20
CA GLY A 116 -4.90 -3.86 14.06
C GLY A 116 -6.10 -3.07 13.53
N ALA A 117 -6.99 -3.69 12.73
CA ALA A 117 -8.13 -2.95 12.17
C ALA A 117 -9.09 -2.44 13.25
N PRO A 118 -9.43 -3.23 14.30
CA PRO A 118 -10.29 -2.75 15.38
C PRO A 118 -9.71 -1.50 16.08
N ALA A 119 -8.41 -1.50 16.39
CA ALA A 119 -7.75 -0.36 17.01
C ALA A 119 -7.84 0.92 16.17
N LEU A 120 -7.56 0.83 14.87
CA LEU A 120 -7.61 1.99 13.99
C LEU A 120 -9.04 2.54 13.84
N VAL A 121 -10.03 1.65 13.73
CA VAL A 121 -11.45 2.05 13.65
C VAL A 121 -11.91 2.69 14.97
N GLU A 122 -11.49 2.16 16.11
CA GLU A 122 -11.76 2.74 17.43
C GLU A 122 -11.16 4.15 17.57
N LEU A 123 -9.96 4.37 17.00
CA LEU A 123 -9.30 5.67 16.91
C LEU A 123 -9.91 6.62 15.85
N GLY A 124 -10.99 6.21 15.18
CA GLY A 124 -11.72 7.04 14.22
C GLY A 124 -11.31 6.90 12.76
N ALA A 125 -10.47 5.92 12.40
CA ALA A 125 -10.17 5.65 11.00
C ALA A 125 -11.42 5.12 10.26
N PRO A 126 -11.66 5.54 9.00
CA PRO A 126 -12.67 4.90 8.17
C PRO A 126 -12.37 3.41 8.03
N LEU A 127 -13.39 2.55 8.12
CA LEU A 127 -13.22 1.09 8.07
C LEU A 127 -12.40 0.64 6.84
N LEU A 128 -12.77 1.12 5.65
CA LEU A 128 -12.04 0.80 4.42
C LEU A 128 -10.60 1.33 4.46
N GLY A 129 -10.39 2.52 5.02
CA GLY A 129 -9.06 3.12 5.21
C GLY A 129 -8.19 2.29 6.13
N ALA A 130 -8.71 1.82 7.26
CA ALA A 130 -7.99 0.94 8.20
C ALA A 130 -7.57 -0.38 7.55
N HIS A 131 -8.47 -1.03 6.81
CA HIS A 131 -8.14 -2.26 6.08
C HIS A 131 -7.12 -2.05 4.97
N LEU A 132 -7.25 -0.97 4.18
CA LEU A 132 -6.26 -0.62 3.14
C LEU A 132 -4.91 -0.26 3.74
N PHE A 133 -4.90 0.43 4.88
CA PHE A 133 -3.68 0.79 5.60
C PHE A 133 -2.91 -0.47 5.98
N ILE A 134 -3.58 -1.41 6.63
CA ILE A 134 -3.00 -2.69 7.05
C ILE A 134 -2.57 -3.53 5.86
N PHE A 135 -3.39 -3.60 4.81
CA PHE A 135 -3.06 -4.32 3.58
C PHE A 135 -1.78 -3.78 2.93
N TYR A 136 -1.68 -2.45 2.76
CA TYR A 136 -0.48 -1.84 2.19
C TYR A 136 0.76 -2.09 3.05
N PHE A 137 0.66 -1.92 4.36
CA PHE A 137 1.79 -2.18 5.26
C PHE A 137 2.19 -3.66 5.27
N GLY A 138 1.23 -4.58 5.12
CA GLY A 138 1.48 -6.00 4.91
C GLY A 138 2.15 -6.32 3.57
N CYS A 139 1.94 -5.53 2.52
CA CYS A 139 2.64 -5.66 1.24
C CYS A 139 4.09 -5.17 1.32
N ILE A 140 4.29 -3.95 1.85
CA ILE A 140 5.59 -3.29 1.87
C ILE A 140 6.51 -3.83 2.97
N SER A 141 5.99 -4.55 3.98
CA SER A 141 6.83 -5.27 4.96
C SER A 141 7.78 -6.26 4.29
N ASN A 142 7.37 -6.87 3.16
CA ASN A 142 8.18 -7.84 2.41
C ASN A 142 9.41 -7.23 1.71
N ILE A 143 9.52 -5.90 1.66
CA ILE A 143 10.72 -5.18 1.18
C ILE A 143 11.41 -4.41 2.31
N THR A 144 10.85 -4.38 3.52
CA THR A 144 11.37 -3.59 4.65
C THR A 144 12.30 -4.43 5.52
N PRO A 145 13.56 -4.01 5.79
CA PRO A 145 14.40 -4.64 6.79
C PRO A 145 13.75 -4.61 8.19
N PRO A 146 13.86 -5.66 9.01
CA PRO A 146 14.77 -6.81 8.91
C PRO A 146 14.24 -8.01 8.10
N VAL A 147 12.98 -7.99 7.65
CA VAL A 147 12.32 -9.16 7.06
C VAL A 147 12.63 -9.30 5.56
N SER A 148 12.40 -8.22 4.80
CA SER A 148 12.75 -7.99 3.38
C SER A 148 12.90 -9.23 2.47
N LEU A 149 11.99 -10.21 2.57
CA LEU A 149 12.16 -11.55 1.99
C LEU A 149 12.22 -11.49 0.45
N ALA A 150 11.40 -10.62 -0.15
CA ALA A 150 11.45 -10.37 -1.59
C ALA A 150 12.75 -9.69 -2.03
N ALA A 151 13.27 -8.73 -1.27
CA ALA A 151 14.51 -8.05 -1.63
C ALA A 151 15.73 -8.97 -1.48
N TYR A 152 15.72 -9.86 -0.49
CA TYR A 152 16.78 -10.87 -0.31
C TYR A 152 16.76 -11.93 -1.41
N ALA A 153 15.57 -12.39 -1.84
CA ALA A 153 15.44 -13.26 -2.99
C ALA A 153 15.93 -12.57 -4.28
N ALA A 154 15.53 -11.32 -4.51
CA ALA A 154 15.98 -10.53 -5.66
C ALA A 154 17.50 -10.30 -5.65
N ALA A 155 18.10 -10.09 -4.47
CA ALA A 155 19.54 -9.94 -4.33
C ALA A 155 20.31 -11.20 -4.73
N GLY A 156 19.78 -12.39 -4.39
CA GLY A 156 20.35 -13.67 -4.81
C GLY A 156 20.30 -13.89 -6.33
N ILE A 157 19.23 -13.44 -7.00
CA ILE A 157 19.11 -13.49 -8.46
C ILE A 157 20.05 -12.48 -9.13
N ALA A 158 20.20 -11.28 -8.55
CA ALA A 158 21.02 -10.21 -9.10
C ALA A 158 22.50 -10.25 -8.68
N GLU A 159 22.92 -11.29 -7.93
CA GLU A 159 24.26 -11.43 -7.36
C GLU A 159 24.74 -10.18 -6.59
N ALA A 160 23.80 -9.49 -5.93
CA ALA A 160 24.05 -8.23 -5.23
C ALA A 160 24.02 -8.42 -3.71
N PRO A 161 24.69 -7.56 -2.92
CA PRO A 161 24.63 -7.64 -1.46
C PRO A 161 23.20 -7.45 -0.93
N ALA A 162 22.65 -8.48 -0.27
CA ALA A 162 21.27 -8.52 0.22
C ALA A 162 20.86 -7.28 1.03
N ALA A 163 21.73 -6.83 1.94
CA ALA A 163 21.49 -5.63 2.73
C ALA A 163 21.35 -4.37 1.85
N ARG A 164 22.26 -4.16 0.89
CA ARG A 164 22.20 -3.00 -0.01
C ARG A 164 20.93 -3.03 -0.86
N THR A 165 20.57 -4.19 -1.41
CA THR A 165 19.35 -4.36 -2.20
C THR A 165 18.11 -4.01 -1.38
N ALA A 166 18.01 -4.47 -0.13
CA ALA A 166 16.89 -4.16 0.74
C ALA A 166 16.80 -2.66 1.09
N TYR A 167 17.94 -2.01 1.40
CA TYR A 167 17.96 -0.56 1.64
C TYR A 167 17.56 0.24 0.39
N THR A 168 18.08 -0.14 -0.77
CA THR A 168 17.69 0.49 -2.04
C THR A 168 16.21 0.29 -2.33
N ALA A 169 15.65 -0.91 -2.08
CA ALA A 169 14.24 -1.18 -2.26
C ALA A 169 13.36 -0.28 -1.38
N VAL A 170 13.72 -0.08 -0.10
CA VAL A 170 12.99 0.84 0.79
C VAL A 170 13.04 2.28 0.30
N ILE A 171 14.20 2.75 -0.17
CA ILE A 171 14.33 4.13 -0.69
C ILE A 171 13.45 4.31 -1.93
N LEU A 172 13.46 3.35 -2.85
CA LEU A 172 12.63 3.38 -4.05
C LEU A 172 11.13 3.27 -3.71
N ALA A 173 10.78 2.50 -2.70
CA ALA A 173 9.41 2.29 -2.27
C ALA A 173 8.94 3.28 -1.18
N ALA A 174 9.76 4.29 -0.81
CA ALA A 174 9.46 5.22 0.27
C ALA A 174 8.09 5.90 0.10
N THR A 175 7.70 6.19 -1.15
CA THR A 175 6.36 6.72 -1.47
C THR A 175 5.23 5.79 -1.03
N GLY A 176 5.44 4.48 -1.13
CA GLY A 176 4.49 3.44 -0.71
C GLY A 176 4.25 3.38 0.80
N PHE A 177 5.13 3.96 1.63
CA PHE A 177 4.91 4.06 3.08
C PHE A 177 3.97 5.21 3.46
N VAL A 178 3.82 6.22 2.61
CA VAL A 178 3.01 7.42 2.92
C VAL A 178 1.58 7.29 2.38
N ILE A 179 1.41 6.66 1.22
CA ILE A 179 0.09 6.42 0.59
C ILE A 179 -0.95 5.82 1.57
N PRO A 180 -0.62 4.85 2.44
CA PRO A 180 -1.57 4.29 3.41
C PRO A 180 -2.16 5.34 4.35
N PHE A 181 -1.33 6.28 4.81
CA PHE A 181 -1.79 7.37 5.67
C PHE A 181 -2.76 8.29 4.93
N ALA A 182 -2.53 8.54 3.64
CA ALA A 182 -3.44 9.34 2.83
C ALA A 182 -4.85 8.72 2.74
N PHE A 183 -4.96 7.39 2.64
CA PHE A 183 -6.27 6.72 2.63
C PHE A 183 -7.04 6.87 3.95
N VAL A 184 -6.34 6.96 5.08
CA VAL A 184 -6.98 7.14 6.38
C VAL A 184 -7.35 8.61 6.62
N LEU A 185 -6.46 9.54 6.23
CA LEU A 185 -6.62 10.97 6.49
C LEU A 185 -7.50 11.68 5.44
N ASN A 186 -7.64 11.12 4.23
CA ASN A 186 -8.42 11.70 3.14
C ASN A 186 -9.38 10.66 2.53
N PRO A 187 -10.58 10.47 3.13
CA PRO A 187 -11.58 9.53 2.63
C PRO A 187 -12.08 9.83 1.20
N ALA A 188 -11.88 11.04 0.67
CA ALA A 188 -12.22 11.35 -0.71
C ALA A 188 -11.39 10.51 -1.71
N LEU A 189 -10.17 10.10 -1.35
CA LEU A 189 -9.37 9.16 -2.13
C LEU A 189 -10.00 7.76 -2.18
N LEU A 190 -10.86 7.43 -1.23
CA LEU A 190 -11.63 6.19 -1.17
C LEU A 190 -12.99 6.31 -1.87
N MET A 191 -13.20 7.37 -2.64
CA MET A 191 -14.50 7.71 -3.26
C MET A 191 -15.63 7.93 -2.23
N GLN A 192 -15.27 8.28 -0.98
CA GLN A 192 -16.23 8.57 0.09
C GLN A 192 -16.44 10.09 0.26
N ALA A 193 -16.69 10.79 -0.84
CA ALA A 193 -16.96 12.23 -0.85
C ALA A 193 -17.74 12.63 -2.11
N ALA A 194 -18.15 13.91 -2.18
CA ALA A 194 -18.74 14.47 -3.38
C ALA A 194 -17.79 14.36 -4.58
N PRO A 195 -18.27 14.12 -5.82
CA PRO A 195 -17.41 13.90 -6.99
C PRO A 195 -16.34 14.97 -7.20
N ALA A 196 -16.68 16.24 -6.99
CA ALA A 196 -15.72 17.35 -7.10
C ALA A 196 -14.56 17.24 -6.09
N ALA A 197 -14.85 16.84 -4.85
CA ALA A 197 -13.83 16.63 -3.83
C ALA A 197 -12.97 15.40 -4.12
N VAL A 198 -13.55 14.32 -4.66
CA VAL A 198 -12.81 13.14 -5.11
C VAL A 198 -11.82 13.52 -6.21
N ILE A 199 -12.28 14.27 -7.22
CA ILE A 199 -11.42 14.73 -8.33
C ILE A 199 -10.31 15.64 -7.81
N GLY A 200 -10.64 16.61 -6.94
CA GLY A 200 -9.65 17.50 -6.32
C GLY A 200 -8.60 16.74 -5.52
N SER A 201 -9.02 15.88 -4.60
CA SER A 201 -8.11 15.04 -3.80
C SER A 201 -7.26 14.12 -4.67
N PHE A 202 -7.79 13.59 -5.77
CA PHE A 202 -7.01 12.80 -6.72
C PHE A 202 -5.86 13.61 -7.33
N PHE A 203 -6.11 14.84 -7.79
CA PHE A 203 -5.06 15.69 -8.36
C PHE A 203 -4.03 16.13 -7.32
N PHE A 204 -4.45 16.50 -6.11
CA PHE A 204 -3.52 16.85 -5.04
C PHE A 204 -2.69 15.64 -4.59
N ALA A 205 -3.30 14.46 -4.48
CA ALA A 205 -2.57 13.23 -4.16
C ALA A 205 -1.58 12.84 -5.27
N LEU A 206 -1.92 13.05 -6.54
CA LEU A 206 -1.01 12.83 -7.66
C LEU A 206 0.22 13.75 -7.54
N LEU A 207 0.01 15.05 -7.28
CA LEU A 207 1.09 16.00 -7.03
C LEU A 207 1.91 15.61 -5.79
N GLY A 208 1.25 15.19 -4.72
CA GLY A 208 1.90 14.74 -3.48
C GLY A 208 2.79 13.53 -3.71
N VAL A 209 2.33 12.55 -4.49
CA VAL A 209 3.12 11.35 -4.86
C VAL A 209 4.35 11.72 -5.70
N VAL A 210 4.21 12.65 -6.66
CA VAL A 210 5.34 13.13 -7.46
C VAL A 210 6.34 13.92 -6.61
N ALA A 211 5.85 14.80 -5.73
CA ALA A 211 6.68 15.56 -4.79
C ALA A 211 7.44 14.64 -3.85
N LEU A 212 6.77 13.60 -3.33
CA LEU A 212 7.36 12.59 -2.46
C LEU A 212 8.45 11.81 -3.18
N ALA A 213 8.17 11.33 -4.40
CA ALA A 213 9.14 10.61 -5.23
C ALA A 213 10.38 11.47 -5.54
N ALA A 214 10.18 12.76 -5.87
CA ALA A 214 11.27 13.70 -6.10
C ALA A 214 12.12 13.93 -4.84
N ALA A 215 11.47 14.02 -3.67
CA ALA A 215 12.16 14.25 -2.41
C ALA A 215 12.94 13.02 -1.92
N THR A 216 12.38 11.82 -2.08
CA THR A 216 13.01 10.55 -1.67
C THR A 216 14.19 10.19 -2.58
N THR A 217 14.04 10.33 -3.89
CA THR A 217 15.14 10.14 -4.87
C THR A 217 16.15 11.29 -4.85
N GLY A 218 15.79 12.45 -4.30
CA GLY A 218 16.64 13.64 -4.23
C GLY A 218 16.87 14.30 -5.58
N ARG A 219 16.06 13.96 -6.58
CA ARG A 219 16.18 14.47 -7.94
C ARG A 219 14.81 14.66 -8.57
N HIS A 220 14.65 15.80 -9.23
CA HIS A 220 13.63 15.97 -10.25
C HIS A 220 14.37 16.38 -11.54
N ARG A 221 14.39 17.67 -11.89
CA ARG A 221 15.17 18.20 -13.04
C ARG A 221 16.64 18.49 -12.73
N ARG A 222 16.98 18.60 -11.45
CA ARG A 222 18.34 18.74 -10.92
C ARG A 222 18.47 17.97 -9.61
N THR A 223 19.68 17.86 -9.10
CA THR A 223 19.93 17.44 -7.72
C THR A 223 19.31 18.47 -6.77
N LEU A 224 18.54 17.98 -5.80
CA LEU A 224 17.88 18.80 -4.80
C LEU A 224 18.77 18.88 -3.54
N PRO A 225 19.11 20.09 -3.05
CA PRO A 225 19.78 20.25 -1.76
C PRO A 225 18.90 19.71 -0.62
N PRO A 226 19.50 19.31 0.52
CA PRO A 226 18.76 18.71 1.64
C PRO A 226 17.58 19.54 2.14
N LEU A 227 17.68 20.87 2.12
CA LEU A 227 16.59 21.77 2.54
C LEU A 227 15.39 21.69 1.58
N GLU A 228 15.62 21.74 0.27
CA GLU A 228 14.54 21.59 -0.71
C GLU A 228 13.88 20.21 -0.63
N ARG A 229 14.66 19.17 -0.34
CA ARG A 229 14.12 17.82 -0.10
C ARG A 229 13.23 17.77 1.14
N ALA A 230 13.65 18.39 2.25
CA ALA A 230 12.86 18.46 3.46
C ALA A 230 11.55 19.25 3.25
N LEU A 231 11.63 20.38 2.54
CA LEU A 231 10.46 21.17 2.17
C LEU A 231 9.50 20.39 1.27
N LEU A 232 10.02 19.65 0.29
CA LEU A 232 9.21 18.80 -0.58
C LEU A 232 8.60 17.60 0.14
N LEU A 233 9.28 17.02 1.12
CA LEU A 233 8.70 16.00 1.99
C LEU A 233 7.52 16.57 2.79
N GLY A 234 7.69 17.75 3.39
CA GLY A 234 6.60 18.45 4.09
C GLY A 234 5.43 18.78 3.17
N ALA A 235 5.71 19.32 1.98
CA ALA A 235 4.70 19.61 0.97
C ALA A 235 3.98 18.35 0.48
N ALA A 236 4.69 17.24 0.30
CA ALA A 236 4.09 15.96 -0.09
C ALA A 236 3.11 15.44 0.98
N VAL A 237 3.49 15.49 2.26
CA VAL A 237 2.59 15.10 3.36
C VAL A 237 1.38 16.03 3.42
N ALA A 238 1.60 17.34 3.32
CA ALA A 238 0.55 18.35 3.32
C ALA A 238 -0.46 18.15 2.16
N LEU A 239 0.02 17.83 0.96
CA LEU A 239 -0.81 17.52 -0.22
C LEU A 239 -1.70 16.28 -0.03
N LEU A 240 -1.32 15.38 0.87
CA LEU A 240 -2.06 14.14 1.15
C LEU A 240 -3.10 14.30 2.28
N THR A 241 -3.09 15.44 3.00
CA THR A 241 -4.14 15.77 3.97
C THR A 241 -5.45 16.16 3.24
N ALA A 242 -6.56 16.31 3.97
CA ALA A 242 -7.86 16.72 3.41
C ALA A 242 -8.14 18.23 3.53
N ASP A 243 -7.14 19.04 3.90
CA ASP A 243 -7.29 20.48 4.11
C ASP A 243 -6.93 21.27 2.83
N ILE A 244 -7.93 21.89 2.18
CA ILE A 244 -7.77 22.58 0.89
C ILE A 244 -6.76 23.75 0.99
N PRO A 245 -6.87 24.68 1.96
CA PRO A 245 -5.84 25.72 2.15
C PRO A 245 -4.41 25.17 2.22
N VAL A 246 -4.22 24.09 3.00
CA VAL A 246 -2.91 23.44 3.16
C VAL A 246 -2.45 22.80 1.85
N GLN A 247 -3.34 22.12 1.13
CA GLN A 247 -3.06 21.51 -0.17
C GLN A 247 -2.65 22.56 -1.22
N VAL A 248 -3.36 23.70 -1.28
CA VAL A 248 -3.05 24.78 -2.24
C VAL A 248 -1.69 25.40 -1.93
N ALA A 249 -1.41 25.71 -0.66
CA ALA A 249 -0.11 26.22 -0.24
C ALA A 249 1.03 25.24 -0.60
N ALA A 250 0.83 23.95 -0.32
CA ALA A 250 1.81 22.91 -0.64
C ALA A 250 2.00 22.71 -2.15
N ALA A 251 0.94 22.83 -2.95
CA ALA A 251 1.01 22.79 -4.41
C ALA A 251 1.83 23.96 -4.97
N ILE A 252 1.66 25.17 -4.40
CA ILE A 252 2.46 26.34 -4.77
C ILE A 252 3.94 26.11 -4.44
N VAL A 253 4.26 25.59 -3.25
CA VAL A 253 5.65 25.24 -2.87
C VAL A 253 6.25 24.24 -3.86
N PHE A 254 5.49 23.21 -4.24
CA PHE A 254 5.92 22.23 -5.23
C PHE A 254 6.17 22.87 -6.61
N LEU A 255 5.25 23.70 -7.10
CA LEU A 255 5.38 24.43 -8.36
C LEU A 255 6.59 25.37 -8.38
N ILE A 256 6.82 26.13 -7.30
CA ILE A 256 8.00 26.99 -7.15
C ILE A 256 9.28 26.17 -7.22
N SER A 257 9.33 25.01 -6.55
CA SER A 257 10.50 24.12 -6.62
C SER A 257 10.79 23.66 -8.05
N ILE A 258 9.75 23.35 -8.84
CA ILE A 258 9.89 22.94 -10.24
C ILE A 258 10.37 24.11 -11.10
N LEU A 259 9.77 25.29 -10.95
CA LEU A 259 10.11 26.46 -11.76
C LEU A 259 11.52 26.99 -11.46
N TRP A 260 11.97 26.89 -10.20
CA TRP A 260 13.32 27.23 -9.80
C TRP A 260 14.33 26.16 -10.22
N SER A 261 13.90 24.92 -10.46
CA SER A 261 14.73 23.83 -10.99
C SER A 261 15.04 23.95 -12.49
N ARG A 262 15.37 25.15 -12.98
CA ARG A 262 15.88 25.34 -14.36
C ARG A 262 17.11 24.44 -14.55
N PRO A 263 17.18 23.67 -15.66
CA PRO A 263 18.34 22.85 -15.93
C PRO A 263 19.57 23.76 -15.99
N ARG A 264 20.58 23.47 -15.18
CA ARG A 264 21.91 24.02 -15.43
C ARG A 264 22.35 23.35 -16.74
N ALA A 265 22.38 24.13 -17.82
CA ALA A 265 23.00 23.73 -19.08
C ALA A 265 24.48 23.39 -18.84
#